data_AF-A0A5D4NXU6-F1
#
_entry.id   AF-A0A5D4NXU6-F1
#
_cell.length_a   1.000
_cell.length_b   1.000
_cell.length_c   1.000
_cell.angle_alpha   90.00
_cell.angle_beta   90.00
_cell.angle_gamma   90.00
#
_symmetry.space_group_name_H-M   'P 1'
#
loop_
_entity.id
_entity.type
_entity.pdbx_description
1 polymer ?
#
loop_
_entity_poly.entity_id
_entity_poly.type
_entity_poly.pdbx_seq_one_letter_code
_entity_poly.pdbx_strand_id
1 'polypeptide(L)'
;MIPSLNNRGKLPIGIHNCSGEDVIYRYCNTEIRKRFQKPITDLLNFAFKTNAEYLFIGGSFITNELDPNDIDCLIVYNENKQIPNNKEEVLIGGMHIDLMFASLENRSIIDAYLHLFSHNRFSEEVGVLQIDLLKENKIWKLKPPGKEKYEVIKSAYIDRHILNVRECKGVLVTIHGLLSSGQWNKEIAPIASSEGWIIAPYIYVGNTPSLLINKRRRSKIVNEFREWICDLGKRYKIQKLFQ
;
A
#
# COMPACT_ATOMS: atom_id res chain seq x y z
N MET A 1 -19.89 3.18 -20.76
CA MET A 1 -19.01 2.40 -21.65
C MET A 1 -17.63 3.04 -21.69
N ILE A 2 -16.63 2.28 -21.26
CA ILE A 2 -15.22 2.68 -21.22
C ILE A 2 -14.64 2.61 -22.65
N PRO A 3 -13.90 3.62 -23.12
CA PRO A 3 -13.30 3.59 -24.46
C PRO A 3 -12.27 2.46 -24.61
N SER A 4 -12.04 2.05 -25.86
CA SER A 4 -10.98 1.09 -26.18
C SER A 4 -9.60 1.62 -25.80
N LEU A 5 -8.73 0.71 -25.34
CA LEU A 5 -7.34 1.05 -25.06
C LEU A 5 -6.63 1.40 -26.38
N ASN A 6 -5.66 2.31 -26.32
CA ASN A 6 -4.85 2.67 -27.45
C ASN A 6 -3.85 1.56 -27.84
N ASN A 7 -3.08 1.76 -28.91
CA ASN A 7 -2.09 0.79 -29.41
C ASN A 7 -0.98 0.46 -28.40
N ARG A 8 -0.82 1.27 -27.35
CA ARG A 8 0.13 1.05 -26.25
C ARG A 8 -0.53 0.38 -25.05
N GLY A 9 -1.79 -0.04 -25.18
CA GLY A 9 -2.53 -0.69 -24.12
C GLY A 9 -2.98 0.23 -22.98
N LYS A 10 -2.99 1.55 -23.20
CA LYS A 10 -3.37 2.54 -22.19
C LYS A 10 -4.74 3.13 -22.49
N LEU A 11 -5.46 3.53 -21.44
CA LEU A 11 -6.71 4.26 -21.59
C LEU A 11 -6.42 5.62 -22.25
N PRO A 12 -7.20 6.05 -23.27
CA PRO A 12 -7.03 7.35 -23.89
C PRO A 12 -7.07 8.49 -22.89
N ILE A 13 -6.35 9.58 -23.17
CA ILE A 13 -6.24 10.75 -22.28
C ILE A 13 -7.62 11.28 -21.89
N GLY A 14 -7.78 11.67 -20.62
CA GLY A 14 -9.00 12.26 -20.08
C GLY A 14 -9.62 11.47 -18.93
N ILE A 15 -10.67 12.04 -18.33
CA ILE A 15 -11.47 11.38 -17.29
C ILE A 15 -12.70 10.75 -17.94
N HIS A 16 -12.84 9.44 -17.80
CA HIS A 16 -13.88 8.65 -18.46
C HIS A 16 -14.90 8.16 -17.44
N ASN A 17 -16.13 8.66 -17.53
CA ASN A 17 -17.21 8.22 -16.64
C ASN A 17 -17.71 6.82 -17.02
N CYS A 18 -17.90 5.95 -16.03
CA CYS A 18 -18.34 4.58 -16.22
C CYS A 18 -19.04 4.02 -14.98
N SER A 19 -19.72 2.89 -15.11
CA SER A 19 -20.28 2.16 -13.97
C SER A 19 -19.26 1.20 -13.36
N GLY A 20 -19.49 0.77 -12.12
CA GLY A 20 -18.69 -0.32 -11.52
C GLY A 20 -18.75 -1.62 -12.33
N GLU A 21 -19.91 -1.91 -12.93
CA GLU A 21 -20.09 -3.05 -13.84
C GLU A 21 -19.23 -2.96 -15.09
N ASP A 22 -19.13 -1.76 -15.70
CA ASP A 22 -18.25 -1.50 -16.84
C ASP A 22 -16.79 -1.82 -16.48
N VAL A 23 -16.33 -1.45 -15.27
CA VAL A 23 -14.96 -1.72 -14.80
C VAL A 23 -14.72 -3.21 -14.64
N ILE A 24 -15.61 -3.93 -13.95
CA ILE A 24 -15.49 -5.37 -13.74
C ILE A 24 -15.47 -6.09 -15.09
N TYR A 25 -16.40 -5.78 -15.97
CA TYR A 25 -16.48 -6.38 -17.30
C TYR A 25 -15.23 -6.07 -18.14
N ARG A 26 -14.73 -4.83 -18.09
CA ARG A 26 -13.59 -4.45 -18.95
C ARG A 26 -12.25 -5.03 -18.46
N TYR A 27 -12.06 -5.12 -17.14
CA TYR A 27 -10.75 -5.30 -16.53
C TYR A 27 -10.62 -6.54 -15.63
N CYS A 28 -11.70 -7.31 -15.41
CA CYS A 28 -11.65 -8.53 -14.57
C CYS A 28 -12.01 -9.82 -15.33
N ASN A 29 -12.18 -9.76 -16.66
CA ASN A 29 -12.73 -10.88 -17.44
C ASN A 29 -11.70 -11.92 -17.93
N THR A 30 -10.40 -11.73 -17.73
CA THR A 30 -9.38 -12.73 -18.10
C THR A 30 -9.08 -13.67 -16.94
N GLU A 31 -8.55 -14.87 -17.20
CA GLU A 31 -8.24 -15.85 -16.16
C GLU A 31 -7.37 -15.28 -15.03
N ILE A 32 -6.32 -14.52 -15.38
CA ILE A 32 -5.43 -13.87 -14.41
C ILE A 32 -6.19 -12.76 -13.65
N ARG A 33 -7.01 -11.97 -14.36
CA ARG A 33 -7.62 -10.76 -13.79
C ARG A 33 -8.95 -10.99 -13.06
N LYS A 34 -9.51 -12.20 -13.11
CA LYS A 34 -10.67 -12.57 -12.27
C LYS A 34 -10.43 -12.35 -10.79
N ARG A 35 -9.17 -12.45 -10.33
CA ARG A 35 -8.79 -12.19 -8.92
C ARG A 35 -9.11 -10.77 -8.45
N PHE A 36 -9.18 -9.79 -9.35
CA PHE A 36 -9.49 -8.38 -9.03
C PHE A 36 -11.00 -8.12 -8.87
N GLN A 37 -11.87 -9.04 -9.31
CA GLN A 37 -13.32 -8.83 -9.27
C GLN A 37 -13.83 -8.61 -7.85
N LYS A 38 -13.41 -9.46 -6.90
CA LYS A 38 -13.82 -9.33 -5.50
C LYS A 38 -13.27 -8.03 -4.86
N PRO A 39 -11.95 -7.73 -4.96
CA PRO A 39 -11.40 -6.45 -4.49
C PRO A 39 -12.14 -5.22 -5.02
N ILE A 40 -12.40 -5.15 -6.33
CA ILE A 40 -13.13 -4.02 -6.93
C ILE A 40 -14.58 -3.96 -6.42
N THR A 41 -15.25 -5.11 -6.30
CA THR A 41 -16.63 -5.15 -5.79
C THR A 41 -16.70 -4.69 -4.34
N ASP A 42 -15.78 -5.15 -3.50
CA ASP A 42 -15.71 -4.78 -2.09
C ASP A 42 -15.33 -3.29 -1.93
N LEU A 43 -14.45 -2.74 -2.79
CA LEU A 43 -14.13 -1.31 -2.86
C LEU A 43 -15.36 -0.46 -3.25
N LEU A 44 -16.10 -0.87 -4.29
CA LEU A 44 -17.33 -0.20 -4.71
C LEU A 44 -18.37 -0.20 -3.60
N ASN A 45 -18.56 -1.35 -2.96
CA ASN A 45 -19.46 -1.50 -1.81
C ASN A 45 -19.05 -0.62 -0.64
N PHE A 46 -17.75 -0.52 -0.36
CA PHE A 46 -17.22 0.36 0.67
C PHE A 46 -17.55 1.82 0.35
N ALA A 47 -17.15 2.32 -0.83
CA ALA A 47 -17.37 3.70 -1.23
C ALA A 47 -18.87 4.08 -1.21
N PHE A 48 -19.73 3.18 -1.67
CA PHE A 48 -21.19 3.35 -1.62
C PHE A 48 -21.71 3.43 -0.18
N LYS A 49 -21.31 2.48 0.69
CA LYS A 49 -21.76 2.45 2.10
C LYS A 49 -21.30 3.66 2.90
N THR A 50 -20.15 4.23 2.55
CA THR A 50 -19.62 5.44 3.20
C THR A 50 -20.19 6.73 2.60
N ASN A 51 -21.15 6.65 1.68
CA ASN A 51 -21.79 7.79 1.01
C ASN A 51 -20.76 8.71 0.31
N ALA A 52 -19.84 8.09 -0.44
CA ALA A 52 -18.91 8.82 -1.29
C ALA A 52 -19.61 9.33 -2.56
N GLU A 53 -19.12 10.45 -3.08
CA GLU A 53 -19.59 11.11 -4.30
C GLU A 53 -19.01 10.44 -5.54
N TYR A 54 -17.69 10.27 -5.55
CA TYR A 54 -16.95 9.74 -6.69
C TYR A 54 -15.93 8.70 -6.24
N LEU A 55 -15.71 7.70 -7.09
CA LEU A 55 -14.55 6.83 -7.04
C LEU A 55 -13.76 7.00 -8.35
N PHE A 56 -12.49 7.33 -8.24
CA PHE A 56 -11.57 7.36 -9.37
C PHE A 56 -10.61 6.19 -9.32
N ILE A 57 -10.32 5.61 -10.48
CA ILE A 57 -9.38 4.49 -10.62
C ILE A 57 -8.34 4.84 -11.68
N GLY A 58 -7.07 4.71 -11.33
CA GLY A 58 -5.92 5.00 -12.18
C GLY A 58 -4.95 3.83 -12.30
N GLY A 59 -3.73 4.14 -12.72
CA GLY A 59 -2.60 3.22 -12.58
C GLY A 59 -2.53 2.06 -13.59
N SER A 60 -1.75 1.06 -13.22
CA SER A 60 -1.48 -0.14 -14.04
C SER A 60 -2.75 -0.96 -14.30
N PHE A 61 -3.67 -0.98 -13.32
CA PHE A 61 -4.92 -1.74 -13.37
C PHE A 61 -5.76 -1.41 -14.60
N ILE A 62 -5.93 -0.15 -14.97
CA ILE A 62 -6.81 0.25 -16.10
C ILE A 62 -6.16 0.12 -17.49
N THR A 63 -5.10 -0.68 -17.61
CA THR A 63 -4.33 -0.91 -18.83
C THR A 63 -4.45 -2.36 -19.31
N ASN A 64 -3.78 -2.71 -20.41
CA ASN A 64 -3.73 -4.09 -20.92
C ASN A 64 -2.71 -4.98 -20.20
N GLU A 65 -2.06 -4.47 -19.14
CA GLU A 65 -1.16 -5.25 -18.31
C GLU A 65 -1.89 -6.48 -17.76
N LEU A 66 -1.31 -7.67 -17.99
CA LEU A 66 -1.99 -8.94 -17.69
C LEU A 66 -2.13 -9.16 -16.19
N ASP A 67 -1.13 -8.75 -15.42
CA ASP A 67 -1.08 -8.94 -13.98
C ASP A 67 -0.64 -7.65 -13.26
N PRO A 68 -1.53 -6.66 -13.10
CA PRO A 68 -1.19 -5.45 -12.35
C PRO A 68 -0.94 -5.78 -10.86
N ASN A 69 0.05 -5.11 -10.27
CA ASN A 69 0.47 -5.38 -8.89
C ASN A 69 -0.48 -4.77 -7.84
N ASP A 70 -1.05 -3.60 -8.16
CA ASP A 70 -1.85 -2.77 -7.27
C ASP A 70 -3.07 -2.18 -8.00
N ILE A 71 -3.95 -1.54 -7.21
CA ILE A 71 -5.07 -0.74 -7.72
C ILE A 71 -4.98 0.65 -7.09
N ASP A 72 -4.70 1.66 -7.91
CA ASP A 72 -4.70 3.06 -7.50
C ASP A 72 -6.12 3.62 -7.48
N CYS A 73 -6.59 4.06 -6.31
CA CYS A 73 -7.97 4.53 -6.13
C CYS A 73 -8.04 5.83 -5.32
N LEU A 74 -8.95 6.72 -5.72
CA LEU A 74 -9.31 7.92 -4.95
C LEU A 74 -10.82 7.92 -4.70
N ILE A 75 -11.20 7.86 -3.42
CA ILE A 75 -12.59 8.07 -2.99
C ILE A 75 -12.76 9.53 -2.58
N VAL A 76 -13.80 10.16 -3.14
CA VAL A 76 -14.14 11.55 -2.89
C VAL A 76 -15.46 11.63 -2.14
N TYR A 77 -15.46 12.32 -1.00
CA TYR A 77 -16.65 12.63 -0.21
C TYR A 77 -17.11 14.07 -0.42
N ASN A 78 -18.34 14.38 0.00
CA ASN A 78 -18.83 15.75 -0.02
C ASN A 78 -18.07 16.62 1.00
N GLU A 79 -17.97 16.16 2.26
CA GLU A 79 -17.39 16.90 3.38
C GLU A 79 -16.21 16.18 4.03
N ASN A 80 -15.26 16.94 4.62
CA ASN A 80 -14.09 16.38 5.33
C ASN A 80 -14.47 15.42 6.46
N LYS A 81 -15.58 15.67 7.17
CA LYS A 81 -16.04 14.84 8.29
C LYS A 81 -16.41 13.40 7.90
N GLN A 82 -16.65 13.16 6.60
CA GLN A 82 -16.98 11.85 6.05
C GLN A 82 -15.72 11.03 5.71
N ILE A 83 -14.54 11.68 5.65
CA ILE A 83 -13.29 10.98 5.41
C ILE A 83 -13.02 10.05 6.61
N PRO A 84 -12.81 8.74 6.38
CA PRO A 84 -12.46 7.82 7.46
C PRO A 84 -11.19 8.28 8.20
N ASN A 85 -11.27 8.37 9.53
CA ASN A 85 -10.15 8.82 10.37
C ASN A 85 -8.99 7.80 10.44
N ASN A 86 -9.25 6.54 10.12
CA ASN A 86 -8.25 5.49 10.16
C ASN A 86 -7.68 5.28 8.75
N LYS A 87 -6.35 5.41 8.61
CA LYS A 87 -5.60 4.86 7.49
C LYS A 87 -5.64 3.33 7.58
N GLU A 88 -6.80 2.74 7.34
CA GLU A 88 -6.86 1.32 7.09
C GLU A 88 -6.21 1.12 5.71
N GLU A 89 -5.01 0.52 5.69
CA GLU A 89 -4.63 -0.33 4.57
C GLU A 89 -5.74 -1.36 4.45
N VAL A 90 -6.71 -1.09 3.59
CA VAL A 90 -7.79 -2.03 3.38
C VAL A 90 -7.21 -3.13 2.51
N LEU A 91 -6.71 -4.18 3.15
CA LEU A 91 -6.44 -5.47 2.52
C LEU A 91 -7.78 -6.05 2.04
N ILE A 92 -8.26 -5.58 0.89
CA ILE A 92 -9.50 -6.07 0.29
C ILE A 92 -9.16 -7.28 -0.57
N GLY A 93 -9.55 -8.46 -0.09
CA GLY A 93 -9.37 -9.71 -0.84
C GLY A 93 -7.90 -10.14 -1.00
N GLY A 94 -6.99 -9.72 -0.11
CA GLY A 94 -5.57 -10.12 -0.13
C GLY A 94 -4.70 -9.37 -1.14
N MET A 95 -5.17 -8.22 -1.62
CA MET A 95 -4.48 -7.38 -2.60
C MET A 95 -4.23 -5.99 -2.04
N HIS A 96 -3.07 -5.41 -2.37
CA HIS A 96 -2.75 -4.03 -2.02
C HIS A 96 -3.53 -3.07 -2.91
N ILE A 97 -4.49 -2.36 -2.31
CA ILE A 97 -5.20 -1.24 -2.95
C ILE A 97 -4.63 0.04 -2.37
N ASP A 98 -4.04 0.85 -3.23
CA ASP A 98 -3.57 2.18 -2.86
C ASP A 98 -4.76 3.14 -2.83
N LEU A 99 -5.37 3.21 -1.65
CA LEU A 99 -6.58 3.97 -1.41
C LEU A 99 -6.27 5.37 -0.86
N MET A 100 -6.73 6.38 -1.60
CA MET A 100 -6.71 7.78 -1.21
C MET A 100 -8.11 8.27 -0.89
N PHE A 101 -8.18 9.23 0.03
CA PHE A 101 -9.41 9.90 0.41
C PHE A 101 -9.26 11.40 0.25
N ALA A 102 -10.30 12.04 -0.27
CA ALA A 102 -10.41 13.49 -0.34
C ALA A 102 -11.87 13.93 -0.18
N SER A 103 -12.08 15.23 -0.07
CA SER A 103 -13.41 15.85 -0.02
C SER A 103 -13.55 16.95 -1.06
N LEU A 104 -14.78 17.23 -1.48
CA LEU A 104 -15.10 18.33 -2.39
C LEU A 104 -14.75 19.71 -1.78
N GLU A 105 -14.76 19.83 -0.45
CA GLU A 105 -14.25 21.00 0.28
C GLU A 105 -12.77 21.29 -0.04
N ASN A 106 -12.01 20.25 -0.39
CA ASN A 106 -10.58 20.31 -0.71
C ASN A 106 -10.30 19.93 -2.17
N ARG A 107 -11.03 20.52 -3.12
CA ARG A 107 -10.89 20.25 -4.56
C ARG A 107 -9.44 20.21 -5.08
N SER A 108 -8.56 21.08 -4.58
CA SER A 108 -7.15 21.09 -5.01
C SER A 108 -6.39 19.79 -4.72
N ILE A 109 -6.79 19.04 -3.68
CA ILE A 109 -6.21 17.74 -3.35
C ILE A 109 -6.68 16.68 -4.35
N ILE A 110 -7.97 16.71 -4.71
CA ILE A 110 -8.55 15.83 -5.74
C ILE A 110 -7.81 16.06 -7.06
N ASP A 111 -7.69 17.32 -7.48
CA ASP A 111 -7.00 17.69 -8.71
C ASP A 111 -5.51 17.24 -8.71
N ALA A 112 -4.84 17.29 -7.55
CA ALA A 112 -3.46 16.80 -7.42
C ALA A 112 -3.35 15.28 -7.58
N TYR A 113 -4.24 14.50 -6.96
CA TYR A 113 -4.26 13.05 -7.14
C TYR A 113 -4.63 12.64 -8.56
N LEU A 114 -5.62 13.29 -9.15
CA LEU A 114 -6.02 13.02 -10.53
C LEU A 114 -4.91 13.38 -11.52
N HIS A 115 -4.14 14.43 -11.24
CA HIS A 115 -2.95 14.75 -12.02
C HIS A 115 -1.86 13.66 -11.89
N LEU A 116 -1.70 13.03 -10.73
CA LEU A 116 -0.80 11.87 -10.59
C LEU A 116 -1.32 10.68 -11.41
N PHE A 117 -2.60 10.35 -11.28
CA PHE A 117 -3.22 9.22 -11.99
C PHE A 117 -3.24 9.39 -13.50
N SER A 118 -3.30 10.63 -13.97
CA SER A 118 -3.27 10.95 -15.39
C SER A 118 -1.87 10.92 -15.99
N HIS A 119 -0.82 10.59 -15.23
CA HIS A 119 0.56 10.49 -15.72
C HIS A 119 1.17 9.14 -15.35
N ASN A 120 1.80 8.48 -16.32
CA ASN A 120 2.55 7.27 -16.04
C ASN A 120 3.96 7.58 -15.49
N ARG A 121 4.74 6.54 -15.15
CA ARG A 121 6.13 6.66 -14.67
C ARG A 121 7.09 7.40 -15.61
N PHE A 122 6.73 7.55 -16.89
CA PHE A 122 7.50 8.28 -17.90
C PHE A 122 6.94 9.69 -18.14
N SER A 123 6.02 10.16 -17.29
CA SER A 123 5.31 11.43 -17.40
C SER A 123 4.47 11.56 -18.67
N GLU A 124 4.06 10.45 -19.29
CA GLU A 124 3.11 10.48 -20.40
C GLU A 124 1.69 10.54 -19.86
N GLU A 125 0.85 11.36 -20.50
CA GLU A 125 -0.56 11.47 -20.13
C GLU A 125 -1.34 10.18 -20.47
N VAL A 126 -2.17 9.75 -19.52
CA VAL A 126 -3.04 8.58 -19.63
C VAL A 126 -4.44 8.90 -19.08
N GLY A 127 -5.42 8.09 -19.48
CA GLY A 127 -6.79 8.23 -18.98
C GLY A 127 -6.94 7.79 -17.53
N VAL A 128 -7.98 8.32 -16.88
CA VAL A 128 -8.44 7.94 -15.54
C VAL A 128 -9.92 7.56 -15.63
N LEU A 129 -10.35 6.55 -14.88
CA LEU A 129 -11.77 6.21 -14.77
C LEU A 129 -12.41 7.00 -13.64
N GLN A 130 -13.64 7.45 -13.87
CA GLN A 130 -14.52 8.03 -12.88
C GLN A 130 -15.76 7.14 -12.75
N ILE A 131 -16.17 6.87 -11.52
CA ILE A 131 -17.42 6.22 -11.18
C ILE A 131 -18.22 7.21 -10.33
N ASP A 132 -19.35 7.64 -10.87
CA ASP A 132 -20.31 8.49 -10.18
C ASP A 132 -21.23 7.62 -9.30
N LEU A 133 -21.04 7.69 -7.99
CA LEU A 133 -21.72 6.82 -7.02
C LEU A 133 -23.12 7.34 -6.66
N LEU A 134 -23.36 8.65 -6.78
CA LEU A 134 -24.66 9.28 -6.51
C LEU A 134 -25.48 9.54 -7.79
N LYS A 135 -24.93 9.19 -8.97
CA LYS A 135 -25.57 9.32 -10.29
C LYS A 135 -25.96 10.76 -10.64
N GLU A 136 -25.16 11.73 -10.22
CA GLU A 136 -25.36 13.14 -10.59
C GLU A 136 -25.06 13.43 -12.09
N ASN A 137 -24.44 12.48 -12.79
CA ASN A 137 -23.97 12.56 -14.17
C ASN A 137 -22.99 13.71 -14.45
N LYS A 138 -22.24 14.15 -13.41
CA LYS A 138 -21.23 15.21 -13.56
C LYS A 138 -19.87 14.60 -13.87
N ILE A 139 -19.30 14.96 -15.01
CA ILE A 139 -17.92 14.58 -15.37
C ILE A 139 -16.94 15.55 -14.69
N TRP A 140 -15.96 15.02 -13.97
CA TRP A 140 -14.92 15.82 -13.34
C TRP A 140 -14.09 16.54 -14.40
N LYS A 141 -13.85 17.84 -14.17
CA LYS A 141 -12.94 18.65 -14.99
C LYS A 141 -11.67 18.89 -14.21
N LEU A 142 -10.59 18.25 -14.65
CA LEU A 142 -9.27 18.38 -14.04
C LEU A 142 -8.77 19.82 -14.19
N LYS A 143 -8.31 20.39 -13.08
CA LYS A 143 -7.55 21.64 -13.08
C LYS A 143 -6.09 21.32 -12.72
N PRO A 144 -5.09 21.93 -13.37
CA PRO A 144 -3.70 21.74 -12.98
C PRO A 144 -3.51 22.13 -11.50
N PRO A 145 -2.94 21.26 -10.66
CA PRO A 145 -2.69 21.57 -9.26
C PRO A 145 -1.58 22.63 -9.13
N GLY A 146 -1.63 23.43 -8.06
CA GLY A 146 -0.52 24.31 -7.71
C GLY A 146 0.74 23.50 -7.33
N LYS A 147 1.92 23.98 -7.75
CA LYS A 147 3.21 23.26 -7.65
C LYS A 147 3.51 22.73 -6.23
N GLU A 148 3.30 23.54 -5.20
CA GLU A 148 3.58 23.18 -3.81
C GLU A 148 2.72 22.01 -3.31
N LYS A 149 1.39 22.10 -3.48
CA LYS A 149 0.46 21.03 -3.10
C LYS A 149 0.69 19.77 -3.89
N TYR A 150 1.02 19.89 -5.19
CA TYR A 150 1.33 18.75 -6.02
C TYR A 150 2.55 17.99 -5.52
N GLU A 151 3.64 18.66 -5.17
CA GLU A 151 4.85 18.00 -4.65
C GLU A 151 4.61 17.31 -3.30
N VAL A 152 3.80 17.90 -2.41
CA VAL A 152 3.41 17.25 -1.14
C VAL A 152 2.63 15.96 -1.40
N ILE A 153 1.63 16.01 -2.28
CA ILE A 153 0.79 14.85 -2.61
C ILE A 153 1.58 13.78 -3.35
N LYS A 154 2.45 14.18 -4.28
CA LYS A 154 3.38 13.31 -5.00
C LYS A 154 4.35 12.60 -4.04
N SER A 155 4.92 13.33 -3.08
CA SER A 155 5.80 12.75 -2.07
C SER A 155 5.05 11.74 -1.21
N ALA A 156 3.86 12.10 -0.72
CA ALA A 156 3.02 11.18 0.08
C ALA A 156 2.58 9.93 -0.70
N TYR A 157 2.38 10.03 -2.02
CA TYR A 157 2.07 8.90 -2.90
C TYR A 157 3.29 8.00 -3.13
N ILE A 158 4.45 8.58 -3.46
CA ILE A 158 5.71 7.85 -3.62
C ILE A 158 6.08 7.13 -2.32
N ASP A 159 5.96 7.79 -1.17
CA ASP A 159 6.25 7.19 0.13
C ASP A 159 5.37 5.96 0.39
N ARG A 160 4.09 5.99 0.03
CA ARG A 160 3.19 4.82 0.13
C ARG A 160 3.64 3.67 -0.77
N HIS A 161 3.98 3.96 -2.01
CA HIS A 161 4.51 2.96 -2.92
C HIS A 161 5.85 2.37 -2.42
N ILE A 162 6.74 3.17 -1.83
CA ILE A 162 7.99 2.67 -1.23
C ILE A 162 7.70 1.75 -0.04
N LEU A 163 6.69 2.08 0.79
CA LEU A 163 6.24 1.22 1.88
C LEU A 163 5.64 -0.09 1.34
N ASN A 164 4.80 -0.04 0.30
CA ASN A 164 4.19 -1.22 -0.33
C ASN A 164 5.22 -2.11 -1.06
N VAL A 165 6.20 -1.53 -1.76
CA VAL A 165 7.29 -2.27 -2.44
C VAL A 165 8.18 -3.00 -1.42
N ARG A 166 8.17 -2.58 -0.15
CA ARG A 166 8.77 -3.31 0.95
C ARG A 166 7.72 -4.12 1.71
N GLU A 167 7.08 -5.07 1.03
CA GLU A 167 6.54 -6.23 1.73
C GLU A 167 7.68 -6.82 2.59
N CYS A 168 7.56 -6.68 3.91
CA CYS A 168 8.58 -7.14 4.82
C CYS A 168 8.72 -8.66 4.67
N LYS A 169 9.82 -9.14 4.08
CA LYS A 169 10.09 -10.57 3.84
C LYS A 169 10.06 -11.39 5.14
N GLY A 170 10.37 -10.74 6.26
CA GLY A 170 10.33 -11.33 7.59
C GLY A 170 11.17 -10.54 8.58
N VAL A 171 11.24 -11.06 9.81
CA VAL A 171 12.11 -10.50 10.85
C VAL A 171 13.37 -11.36 10.96
N LEU A 172 14.53 -10.77 10.68
CA LEU A 172 15.83 -11.39 10.91
C LEU A 172 16.26 -11.12 12.35
N VAL A 173 16.20 -12.15 13.19
CA VAL A 173 16.69 -12.10 14.57
C VAL A 173 18.16 -12.50 14.59
N THR A 174 19.00 -11.62 15.13
CA THR A 174 20.42 -11.90 15.32
C THR A 174 20.75 -12.06 16.79
N ILE A 175 21.60 -13.05 17.11
CA ILE A 175 22.06 -13.33 18.47
C ILE A 175 23.58 -13.37 18.43
N HIS A 176 24.23 -12.71 19.39
CA HIS A 176 25.69 -12.68 19.47
C HIS A 176 26.24 -13.67 20.51
N GLY A 177 27.49 -14.11 20.30
CA GLY A 177 28.18 -15.01 21.22
C GLY A 177 28.71 -14.33 22.48
N LEU A 178 29.32 -15.15 23.34
CA LEU A 178 30.06 -14.67 24.50
C LEU A 178 31.20 -13.75 24.08
N LEU A 179 31.50 -12.75 24.91
CA LEU A 179 32.52 -11.71 24.69
C LEU A 179 32.32 -10.87 23.42
N SER A 180 31.22 -11.07 22.68
CA SER A 180 30.86 -10.24 21.53
C SER A 180 29.93 -9.11 21.95
N SER A 181 30.19 -7.91 21.44
CA SER A 181 29.30 -6.75 21.59
C SER A 181 28.22 -6.68 20.50
N GLY A 182 28.18 -7.66 19.59
CA GLY A 182 27.22 -7.69 18.48
C GLY A 182 27.40 -6.57 17.44
N GLN A 183 28.53 -5.86 17.43
CA GLN A 183 28.77 -4.69 16.57
C GLN A 183 28.71 -5.01 15.07
N TRP A 184 28.98 -6.25 14.67
CA TRP A 184 28.83 -6.75 13.29
C TRP A 184 27.39 -6.58 12.76
N ASN A 185 26.38 -6.43 13.64
CA ASN A 185 25.02 -6.09 13.20
C ASN A 185 24.97 -4.78 12.42
N LYS A 186 25.92 -3.85 12.60
CA LYS A 186 26.01 -2.62 11.81
C LYS A 186 26.28 -2.86 10.33
N GLU A 187 26.94 -3.96 10.00
CA GLU A 187 27.26 -4.34 8.61
C GLU A 187 26.11 -5.11 7.98
N ILE A 188 25.41 -5.93 8.77
CA ILE A 188 24.29 -6.76 8.28
C ILE A 188 22.98 -5.96 8.22
N ALA A 189 22.78 -4.99 9.12
CA ALA A 189 21.61 -4.12 9.18
C ALA A 189 21.24 -3.50 7.82
N PRO A 190 22.16 -2.81 7.12
CA PRO A 190 21.86 -2.21 5.82
C PRO A 190 21.51 -3.24 4.75
N ILE A 191 22.23 -4.36 4.71
CA ILE A 191 22.10 -5.40 3.67
C ILE A 191 20.75 -6.10 3.77
N ALA A 192 20.34 -6.57 4.95
CA ALA A 192 19.06 -7.25 5.05
C ALA A 192 17.89 -6.25 4.95
N SER A 193 18.07 -5.01 5.43
CA SER A 193 17.04 -3.97 5.28
C SER A 193 16.84 -3.56 3.82
N SER A 194 17.89 -3.50 3.00
CA SER A 194 17.75 -3.25 1.56
C SER A 194 17.01 -4.38 0.85
N GLU A 195 17.13 -5.60 1.37
CA GLU A 195 16.41 -6.78 0.89
C GLU A 195 15.00 -6.93 1.49
N GLY A 196 14.51 -5.95 2.25
CA GLY A 196 13.15 -5.95 2.80
C GLY A 196 12.96 -6.77 4.08
N TRP A 197 14.03 -7.09 4.81
CA TRP A 197 13.95 -7.73 6.14
C TRP A 197 13.99 -6.70 7.27
N ILE A 198 13.21 -6.94 8.32
CA ILE A 198 13.33 -6.19 9.59
C ILE A 198 14.43 -6.84 10.42
N ILE A 199 15.50 -6.11 10.75
CA ILE A 199 16.55 -6.62 11.64
C ILE A 199 16.20 -6.31 13.10
N ALA A 200 16.19 -7.36 13.92
CA ALA A 200 15.90 -7.29 15.34
C ALA A 200 17.04 -7.99 16.13
N PRO A 201 18.09 -7.25 16.53
CA PRO A 201 19.19 -7.84 17.27
C PRO A 201 18.80 -8.08 18.73
N TYR A 202 18.97 -9.31 19.21
CA TYR A 202 18.83 -9.63 20.62
C TYR A 202 20.17 -9.50 21.33
N ILE A 203 20.29 -8.47 22.17
CA ILE A 203 21.48 -8.18 22.96
C ILE A 203 21.18 -8.52 24.42
N TYR A 204 21.88 -9.50 24.98
CA TYR A 204 21.71 -9.92 26.36
C TYR A 204 22.87 -9.47 27.24
N VAL A 205 22.55 -9.11 28.49
CA VAL A 205 23.52 -8.62 29.46
C VAL A 205 24.27 -9.79 30.10
N GLY A 206 25.56 -9.60 30.36
CA GLY A 206 26.38 -10.57 31.08
C GLY A 206 26.92 -11.71 30.21
N ASN A 207 27.15 -11.44 28.92
CA ASN A 207 27.79 -12.28 27.89
C ASN A 207 29.25 -12.71 28.19
N THR A 208 29.60 -12.92 29.45
CA THR A 208 30.93 -13.32 29.92
C THR A 208 31.07 -14.85 29.93
N PRO A 209 32.31 -15.39 29.94
CA PRO A 209 32.55 -16.84 30.03
C PRO A 209 31.88 -17.52 31.24
N SER A 210 31.53 -16.76 32.28
CA SER A 210 30.79 -17.26 33.44
C SER A 210 29.44 -17.89 33.08
N LEU A 211 28.86 -17.55 31.92
CA LEU A 211 27.66 -18.17 31.40
C LEU A 211 27.84 -19.65 31.05
N LEU A 212 29.05 -20.11 30.70
CA LEU A 212 29.30 -21.53 30.38
C LEU A 212 29.12 -22.45 31.59
N ILE A 213 29.40 -21.93 32.79
CA ILE A 213 29.33 -22.68 34.05
C ILE A 213 28.05 -22.39 34.85
N ASN A 214 27.43 -21.22 34.66
CA ASN A 214 26.25 -20.82 35.42
C ASN A 214 24.93 -21.19 34.70
N LYS A 215 24.41 -22.39 34.99
CA LYS A 215 23.16 -22.90 34.40
C LYS A 215 21.96 -21.97 34.67
N ARG A 216 21.85 -21.41 35.89
CA ARG A 216 20.75 -20.51 36.27
C ARG A 216 20.74 -19.23 35.41
N ARG A 217 21.89 -18.62 35.17
CA ARG A 217 22.01 -17.42 34.32
C ARG A 217 21.71 -17.74 32.86
N ARG A 218 22.14 -18.90 32.33
CA ARG A 218 21.76 -19.33 30.98
C ARG A 218 20.25 -19.48 30.83
N SER A 219 19.61 -20.18 31.76
CA SER A 219 18.15 -20.36 31.74
C SER A 219 17.41 -19.03 31.78
N LYS A 220 17.91 -18.06 32.54
CA LYS A 220 17.35 -16.71 32.59
C LYS A 220 17.39 -16.02 31.21
N ILE A 221 18.55 -15.97 30.56
CA ILE A 221 18.71 -15.34 29.24
C ILE A 221 17.83 -16.01 28.19
N VAL A 222 17.74 -17.35 28.21
CA VAL A 222 16.88 -18.08 27.26
C VAL A 222 15.41 -17.76 27.48
N ASN A 223 14.95 -17.60 28.73
CA ASN A 223 13.58 -17.20 29.01
C ASN A 223 13.28 -15.77 28.57
N GLU A 224 14.19 -14.83 28.86
CA GLU A 224 14.08 -13.44 28.38
C GLU A 224 14.05 -13.38 26.86
N PHE A 225 14.84 -14.20 26.17
CA PHE A 225 14.80 -14.32 24.72
C PHE A 225 13.44 -14.81 24.20
N ARG A 226 12.85 -15.83 24.84
CA ARG A 226 11.51 -16.34 24.46
C ARG A 226 10.43 -15.28 24.60
N GLU A 227 10.41 -14.58 25.73
CA GLU A 227 9.46 -13.49 25.98
C GLU A 227 9.63 -12.39 24.93
N TRP A 228 10.87 -11.97 24.68
CA TRP A 228 11.20 -10.97 23.68
C TRP A 228 10.76 -11.38 22.26
N ILE A 229 10.97 -12.64 21.87
CA ILE A 229 10.51 -13.18 20.58
C ILE A 229 8.97 -13.17 20.49
N CYS A 230 8.26 -13.55 21.55
CA CYS A 230 6.80 -13.50 21.57
C CYS A 230 6.28 -12.08 21.39
N ASP A 231 6.90 -11.10 22.06
CA ASP A 231 6.54 -9.69 21.91
C ASP A 231 6.89 -9.13 20.53
N LEU A 232 8.00 -9.57 19.94
CA LEU A 232 8.39 -9.25 18.58
C LEU A 232 7.36 -9.77 17.57
N GLY A 233 6.91 -11.02 17.74
CA GLY A 233 5.87 -11.63 16.90
C GLY A 233 4.54 -10.87 16.97
N LYS A 234 4.14 -10.40 18.16
CA LYS A 234 2.96 -9.53 18.32
C LYS A 234 3.14 -8.17 17.64
N ARG A 235 4.30 -7.54 17.82
CA ARG A 235 4.61 -6.20 17.28
C ARG A 235 4.56 -6.18 15.74
N TYR A 236 5.02 -7.25 15.10
CA TYR A 236 5.11 -7.33 13.64
C TYR A 236 4.11 -8.32 13.01
N LYS A 237 3.09 -8.76 13.77
CA LYS A 237 2.00 -9.64 13.30
C LYS A 237 2.49 -10.90 12.54
N ILE A 238 3.60 -11.51 13.00
CA ILE A 238 4.23 -12.66 12.34
C ILE A 238 3.38 -13.92 12.58
N GLN A 239 2.78 -14.48 11.53
CA GLN A 239 1.87 -15.64 11.64
C GLN A 239 2.57 -17.01 11.74
N LYS A 240 3.88 -17.12 11.45
CA LYS A 240 4.69 -18.33 11.65
C LYS A 240 6.04 -17.95 12.26
N LEU A 241 6.29 -18.40 13.49
CA LEU A 241 7.47 -18.00 14.25
C LEU A 241 8.71 -18.89 14.04
N PHE A 242 8.61 -20.01 13.30
CA PHE A 242 9.74 -20.88 12.99
C PHE A 242 9.50 -21.64 11.67
N GLN A 243 10.49 -21.64 10.77
CA GLN A 243 10.76 -22.71 9.80
C GLN A 243 12.04 -23.40 10.23
#